data_AF-A0A943FPK3-F1
#
_entry.id   AF-A0A943FPK3-F1
#
_cell.length_a   1.000
_cell.length_b   1.000
_cell.length_c   1.000
_cell.angle_alpha   90.00
_cell.angle_beta   90.00
_cell.angle_gamma   90.00
#
_symmetry.space_group_name_H-M   'P 1'
#
loop_
_entity.id
_entity.type
_entity.pdbx_description
1 polymer ?
#
loop_
_entity_poly.entity_id
_entity_poly.type
_entity_poly.pdbx_seq_one_letter_code
_entity_poly.pdbx_strand_id
1 'polypeptide(L)'
;MRDEMKRTMFELFGVGSEDDKVLAAGGKKPAAKPEPVKTAPVQAPVQPVVKAKAASYLAAGTSLEGTLRSDGDVEIAGAFKGEVITSGTVTLRSVIQSNITAGSLNLIGCTLTGDVKVTGTVTVSEDSQVTGNINAKELLCAGKVNGDLEITGGTTLEEKAQISGGLVTGTLAVVKGAVIRGGVEIKAFSGTAKQEPKQEHKQEPKQEPKQEHKAN
;
A
#
# COMPACT_ATOMS: atom_id res chain seq x y z
N MET A 1 -36.44 -51.19 40.25
CA MET A 1 -36.33 -51.96 38.98
C MET A 1 -37.35 -51.41 37.99
N ARG A 2 -37.21 -51.78 36.70
CA ARG A 2 -38.22 -51.67 35.61
C ARG A 2 -39.61 -51.14 36.00
N ASP A 3 -40.04 -50.07 35.33
CA ASP A 3 -41.15 -50.17 34.35
C ASP A 3 -41.21 -48.92 33.46
N GLU A 4 -40.97 -49.08 32.16
CA GLU A 4 -40.90 -47.97 31.19
C GLU A 4 -42.28 -47.61 30.65
N MET A 5 -43.12 -47.04 31.52
CA MET A 5 -44.48 -46.59 31.15
C MET A 5 -44.44 -45.29 30.31
N LYS A 6 -43.99 -45.41 29.05
CA LYS A 6 -44.11 -44.36 28.02
C LYS A 6 -45.24 -44.66 27.03
N ARG A 7 -46.46 -44.78 27.57
CA ARG A 7 -47.68 -44.46 26.81
C ARG A 7 -48.04 -42.99 27.05
N THR A 8 -48.86 -42.41 26.16
CA THR A 8 -49.41 -41.05 26.22
C THR A 8 -48.42 -39.91 26.47
N MET A 9 -48.03 -39.20 25.39
CA MET A 9 -48.25 -37.74 25.25
C MET A 9 -47.45 -37.16 24.06
N PHE A 10 -47.88 -37.40 22.80
CA PHE A 10 -47.53 -36.52 21.66
C PHE A 10 -48.45 -36.73 20.44
N GLU A 11 -49.72 -36.37 20.57
CA GLU A 11 -50.59 -36.10 19.41
C GLU A 11 -51.09 -34.65 19.46
N LEU A 12 -50.48 -33.78 18.65
CA LEU A 12 -51.09 -32.56 18.14
C LEU A 12 -50.26 -32.10 16.92
N PHE A 13 -50.90 -32.02 15.75
CA PHE A 13 -50.25 -31.96 14.41
C PHE A 13 -49.42 -33.22 14.09
N GLY A 14 -49.79 -34.10 13.14
CA GLY A 14 -50.90 -34.09 12.17
C GLY A 14 -50.42 -33.82 10.74
N VAL A 15 -51.03 -34.52 9.76
CA VAL A 15 -50.55 -34.73 8.37
C VAL A 15 -49.37 -35.71 8.29
N GLY A 16 -49.35 -36.72 7.40
CA GLY A 16 -50.40 -37.15 6.48
C GLY A 16 -49.91 -38.17 5.44
N SER A 17 -50.59 -39.31 5.39
CA SER A 17 -50.55 -40.37 4.37
C SER A 17 -51.01 -39.88 2.97
N GLU A 18 -50.80 -40.56 1.82
CA GLU A 18 -50.01 -41.74 1.39
C GLU A 18 -50.01 -41.76 -0.17
N ASP A 19 -49.18 -42.61 -0.82
CA ASP A 19 -49.43 -43.25 -2.14
C ASP A 19 -49.61 -42.41 -3.45
N ASP A 20 -49.40 -42.92 -4.68
CA ASP A 20 -48.70 -44.12 -5.22
C ASP A 20 -48.64 -44.09 -6.78
N LYS A 21 -47.61 -44.74 -7.40
CA LYS A 21 -47.49 -45.13 -8.85
C LYS A 21 -47.58 -43.97 -9.89
N VAL A 22 -47.21 -44.08 -11.17
CA VAL A 22 -46.64 -45.09 -12.12
C VAL A 22 -45.60 -44.35 -13.02
N LEU A 23 -44.82 -44.89 -13.98
CA LEU A 23 -44.80 -46.21 -14.65
C LEU A 23 -43.36 -46.78 -14.76
N ALA A 24 -42.79 -47.03 -15.96
CA ALA A 24 -41.70 -48.03 -16.10
C ALA A 24 -40.93 -48.05 -17.45
N ALA A 25 -39.99 -49.02 -17.54
CA ALA A 25 -39.17 -49.45 -18.68
C ALA A 25 -37.99 -48.52 -19.07
N GLY A 26 -36.80 -49.03 -19.45
CA GLY A 26 -36.32 -50.43 -19.48
C GLY A 26 -34.80 -50.49 -19.32
N GLY A 27 -34.25 -51.66 -18.92
CA GLY A 27 -32.85 -51.76 -18.50
C GLY A 27 -32.05 -52.90 -19.13
N LYS A 28 -30.76 -52.98 -18.77
CA LYS A 28 -29.87 -54.15 -18.96
C LYS A 28 -28.80 -54.19 -17.83
N LYS A 29 -28.39 -55.41 -17.46
CA LYS A 29 -27.45 -55.77 -16.38
C LYS A 29 -26.82 -57.13 -16.75
N PRO A 30 -25.60 -57.52 -16.29
CA PRO A 30 -24.48 -56.75 -15.70
C PRO A 30 -23.17 -56.89 -16.52
N ALA A 31 -22.10 -56.18 -16.12
CA ALA A 31 -20.72 -56.63 -16.28
C ALA A 31 -19.79 -56.03 -15.20
N ALA A 32 -18.82 -56.84 -14.74
CA ALA A 32 -17.58 -56.52 -14.02
C ALA A 32 -17.50 -55.31 -13.03
N LYS A 33 -17.27 -55.65 -11.75
CA LYS A 33 -16.45 -54.90 -10.76
C LYS A 33 -15.51 -55.97 -10.17
N PRO A 34 -14.18 -55.76 -9.95
CA PRO A 34 -13.70 -54.64 -9.13
C PRO A 34 -12.31 -54.03 -9.44
N GLU A 35 -12.26 -52.70 -9.49
CA GLU A 35 -11.19 -51.92 -8.83
C GLU A 35 -11.80 -50.71 -8.08
N PRO A 36 -11.25 -50.30 -6.93
CA PRO A 36 -11.77 -49.17 -6.16
C PRO A 36 -11.10 -47.85 -6.57
N VAL A 37 -11.78 -47.03 -7.37
CA VAL A 37 -11.39 -45.62 -7.54
C VAL A 37 -11.51 -44.92 -6.18
N LYS A 38 -10.35 -44.71 -5.55
CA LYS A 38 -10.21 -44.09 -4.24
C LYS A 38 -10.54 -42.59 -4.37
N THR A 39 -11.76 -42.21 -4.01
CA THR A 39 -12.23 -40.82 -4.08
C THR A 39 -11.37 -39.93 -3.18
N ALA A 40 -10.43 -39.20 -3.79
CA ALA A 40 -9.72 -38.13 -3.11
C ALA A 40 -10.74 -37.06 -2.71
N PRO A 41 -10.77 -36.61 -1.44
CA PRO A 41 -11.62 -35.49 -1.05
C PRO A 41 -11.13 -34.24 -1.79
N VAL A 42 -12.06 -33.49 -2.37
CA VAL A 42 -11.75 -32.18 -2.98
C VAL A 42 -11.46 -31.19 -1.86
N GLN A 43 -10.20 -31.17 -1.41
CA GLN A 43 -9.67 -30.09 -0.61
C GLN A 43 -9.58 -28.86 -1.52
N ALA A 44 -10.52 -27.93 -1.37
CA ALA A 44 -10.32 -26.57 -1.86
C ALA A 44 -9.00 -26.05 -1.26
N PRO A 45 -8.15 -25.36 -2.05
CA PRO A 45 -6.84 -24.93 -1.57
C PRO A 45 -7.00 -23.93 -0.43
N VAL A 46 -6.81 -24.42 0.80
CA VAL A 46 -6.66 -23.60 2.00
C VAL A 46 -5.36 -22.83 1.87
N GLN A 47 -5.43 -21.66 1.22
CA GLN A 47 -4.34 -20.71 1.17
C GLN A 47 -3.87 -20.47 2.61
N PRO A 48 -2.55 -20.52 2.90
CA PRO A 48 -2.07 -20.26 4.23
C PRO A 48 -2.51 -18.84 4.61
N VAL A 49 -3.28 -18.71 5.69
CA VAL A 49 -3.61 -17.41 6.27
C VAL A 49 -2.30 -16.86 6.82
N VAL A 50 -1.57 -16.13 5.97
CA VAL A 50 -0.42 -15.33 6.37
C VAL A 50 -0.87 -14.49 7.55
N LYS A 51 -0.15 -14.61 8.66
CA LYS A 51 -0.55 -14.00 9.92
C LYS A 51 -0.35 -12.49 9.80
N ALA A 52 -1.38 -11.82 9.28
CA ALA A 52 -1.37 -10.40 8.96
C ALA A 52 -0.95 -9.63 10.22
N LYS A 53 0.17 -8.91 10.08
CA LYS A 53 0.70 -7.99 11.09
C LYS A 53 -0.42 -7.03 11.47
N ALA A 54 -0.76 -6.93 12.75
CA ALA A 54 -1.99 -6.28 13.18
C ALA A 54 -1.96 -4.78 12.86
N ALA A 55 -2.70 -4.38 11.82
CA ALA A 55 -2.83 -2.98 11.43
C ALA A 55 -3.55 -2.19 12.53
N SER A 56 -2.87 -1.20 13.10
CA SER A 56 -3.40 -0.37 14.19
C SER A 56 -4.25 0.76 13.60
N TYR A 57 -5.56 0.54 13.49
CA TYR A 57 -6.49 1.47 12.84
C TYR A 57 -7.22 2.39 13.83
N LEU A 58 -7.08 3.72 13.66
CA LEU A 58 -7.88 4.73 14.34
C LEU A 58 -8.93 5.30 13.38
N ALA A 59 -10.20 4.94 13.60
CA ALA A 59 -11.32 5.34 12.75
C ALA A 59 -11.62 6.85 12.81
N ALA A 60 -12.13 7.41 11.72
CA ALA A 60 -12.64 8.78 11.68
C ALA A 60 -13.73 9.00 12.76
N GLY A 61 -13.76 10.21 13.34
CA GLY A 61 -14.59 10.52 14.51
C GLY A 61 -14.00 10.09 15.86
N THR A 62 -12.96 9.24 15.87
CA THR A 62 -12.15 8.97 17.09
C THR A 62 -11.19 10.12 17.34
N SER A 63 -10.96 10.47 18.60
CA SER A 63 -9.82 11.30 19.03
C SER A 63 -9.00 10.51 20.05
N LEU A 64 -7.68 10.49 19.91
CA LEU A 64 -6.77 9.86 20.88
C LEU A 64 -5.64 10.81 21.27
N GLU A 65 -5.43 10.94 22.59
CA GLU A 65 -4.33 11.71 23.17
C GLU A 65 -3.38 10.77 23.93
N GLY A 66 -2.07 10.84 23.64
CA GLY A 66 -1.04 10.06 24.32
C GLY A 66 0.08 9.54 23.40
N THR A 67 0.82 8.54 23.89
CA THR A 67 1.88 7.86 23.11
C THR A 67 1.36 6.53 22.56
N LEU A 68 1.27 6.42 21.23
CA LEU A 68 0.97 5.17 20.52
C LEU A 68 2.28 4.44 20.19
N ARG A 69 2.41 3.20 20.66
CA ARG A 69 3.52 2.31 20.30
C ARG A 69 2.99 1.07 19.62
N SER A 70 3.55 0.73 18.46
CA SER A 70 3.20 -0.47 17.71
C SER A 70 4.43 -0.98 16.95
N ASP A 71 4.66 -2.29 16.89
CA ASP A 71 5.52 -2.86 15.84
C ASP A 71 4.79 -2.88 14.48
N GLY A 72 3.45 -2.87 14.54
CA GLY A 72 2.51 -2.91 13.43
C GLY A 72 2.58 -1.73 12.47
N ASP A 73 1.96 -1.91 11.31
CA ASP A 73 1.61 -0.76 10.46
C ASP A 73 0.41 -0.03 11.09
N VAL A 74 0.34 1.29 10.93
CA VAL A 74 -0.58 2.16 11.66
C VAL A 74 -1.33 3.05 10.68
N GLU A 75 -2.64 3.18 10.84
CA GLU A 75 -3.49 3.98 9.96
C GLU A 75 -4.44 4.86 10.78
N ILE A 76 -4.33 6.18 10.60
CA ILE A 76 -4.99 7.18 11.44
C ILE A 76 -5.91 8.06 10.58
N ALA A 77 -7.21 7.79 10.67
CA ALA A 77 -8.28 8.61 10.09
C ALA A 77 -9.03 9.45 11.15
N GLY A 78 -8.86 9.12 12.44
CA GLY A 78 -9.27 9.96 13.57
C GLY A 78 -8.31 11.14 13.82
N ALA A 79 -8.64 11.97 14.81
CA ALA A 79 -7.70 12.95 15.35
C ALA A 79 -6.69 12.24 16.27
N PHE A 80 -5.41 12.63 16.21
CA PHE A 80 -4.37 12.08 17.08
C PHE A 80 -3.47 13.19 17.60
N LYS A 81 -3.14 13.16 18.90
CA LYS A 81 -2.26 14.15 19.54
C LYS A 81 -1.31 13.50 20.55
N GLY A 82 -0.02 13.82 20.46
CA GLY A 82 1.02 13.25 21.32
C GLY A 82 2.20 12.69 20.54
N GLU A 83 2.42 11.38 20.58
CA GLU A 83 3.59 10.73 19.98
C GLU A 83 3.22 9.39 19.31
N VAL A 84 3.69 9.16 18.09
CA VAL A 84 3.58 7.85 17.40
C VAL A 84 4.96 7.24 17.27
N ILE A 85 5.15 6.00 17.74
CA ILE A 85 6.37 5.22 17.57
C ILE A 85 6.05 3.87 16.92
N THR A 86 6.57 3.64 15.72
CA THR A 86 6.51 2.34 15.04
C THR A 86 7.74 2.03 14.19
N SER A 87 7.99 0.74 13.96
CA SER A 87 8.93 0.25 12.94
C SER A 87 8.27 0.01 11.57
N GLY A 88 6.94 0.03 11.49
CA GLY A 88 6.15 -0.14 10.28
C GLY A 88 5.86 1.17 9.52
N THR A 89 4.89 1.07 8.62
CA THR A 89 4.36 2.21 7.84
C THR A 89 3.25 2.91 8.62
N VAL A 90 3.29 4.24 8.68
CA VAL A 90 2.21 5.09 9.19
C VAL A 90 1.45 5.70 8.00
N THR A 91 0.13 5.60 7.98
CA THR A 91 -0.74 6.28 7.00
C THR A 91 -1.66 7.26 7.71
N LEU A 92 -1.62 8.54 7.36
CA LEU A 92 -2.41 9.61 7.98
C LEU A 92 -3.43 10.20 7.01
N ARG A 93 -4.69 10.34 7.46
CA ARG A 93 -5.84 10.82 6.65
C ARG A 93 -6.71 11.88 7.34
N SER A 94 -6.17 12.64 8.28
CA SER A 94 -6.95 13.55 9.13
C SER A 94 -6.11 14.71 9.69
N VAL A 95 -6.53 15.35 10.77
CA VAL A 95 -5.70 16.31 11.52
C VAL A 95 -4.91 15.58 12.62
N ILE A 96 -3.58 15.65 12.55
CA ILE A 96 -2.67 15.02 13.51
C ILE A 96 -1.74 16.09 14.11
N GLN A 97 -1.63 16.12 15.44
CA GLN A 97 -0.73 16.99 16.18
C GLN A 97 0.24 16.16 17.03
N SER A 98 1.23 15.54 16.39
CA SER A 98 2.14 14.61 17.08
C SER A 98 3.53 14.55 16.49
N ASN A 99 4.49 14.22 17.34
CA ASN A 99 5.81 13.79 16.89
C ASN A 99 5.75 12.33 16.44
N ILE A 100 6.36 12.02 15.30
CA ILE A 100 6.23 10.71 14.63
C ILE A 100 7.61 10.10 14.41
N THR A 101 7.84 8.92 15.01
CA THR A 101 8.95 8.02 14.67
C THR A 101 8.38 6.81 13.92
N ALA A 102 8.73 6.63 12.65
CA ALA A 102 8.17 5.57 11.80
C ALA A 102 9.21 4.93 10.85
N GLY A 103 8.91 3.73 10.34
CA GLY A 103 9.70 3.10 9.27
C GLY A 103 9.46 3.76 7.91
N SER A 104 8.21 4.14 7.63
CA SER A 104 7.81 4.95 6.47
C SER A 104 6.51 5.71 6.77
N LEU A 105 6.26 6.83 6.09
CA LEU A 105 5.11 7.70 6.39
C LEU A 105 4.39 8.14 5.09
N ASN A 106 3.10 7.84 5.00
CA ASN A 106 2.21 8.28 3.93
C ASN A 106 1.19 9.29 4.45
N LEU A 107 1.15 10.47 3.83
CA LEU A 107 0.32 11.61 4.22
C LEU A 107 -0.70 11.86 3.12
N ILE A 108 -1.97 11.47 3.32
CA ILE A 108 -3.02 11.45 2.29
C ILE A 108 -4.21 12.32 2.72
N GLY A 109 -4.33 13.53 2.16
CA GLY A 109 -5.42 14.47 2.48
C GLY A 109 -5.43 14.93 3.94
N CYS A 110 -4.27 15.00 4.57
CA CYS A 110 -4.13 15.20 6.01
C CYS A 110 -3.39 16.50 6.36
N THR A 111 -3.64 17.02 7.56
CA THR A 111 -2.89 18.14 8.13
C THR A 111 -2.08 17.65 9.31
N LEU A 112 -0.75 17.62 9.17
CA LEU A 112 0.18 17.20 10.21
C LEU A 112 0.88 18.41 10.82
N THR A 113 0.90 18.49 12.15
CA THR A 113 1.68 19.45 12.93
C THR A 113 2.56 18.73 13.95
N GLY A 114 3.89 18.90 13.86
CA GLY A 114 4.85 18.23 14.74
C GLY A 114 6.10 17.74 14.00
N ASP A 115 7.07 17.19 14.74
CA ASP A 115 8.33 16.72 14.17
C ASP A 115 8.23 15.29 13.63
N VAL A 116 8.72 15.08 12.41
CA VAL A 116 8.72 13.79 11.71
C VAL A 116 10.13 13.22 11.65
N LYS A 117 10.27 11.96 12.06
CA LYS A 117 11.51 11.19 11.98
C LYS A 117 11.25 9.81 11.38
N VAL A 118 11.68 9.63 10.13
CA VAL A 118 11.41 8.42 9.33
C VAL A 118 12.73 7.80 8.87
N THR A 119 12.86 6.48 8.98
CA THR A 119 14.10 5.78 8.57
C THR A 119 14.12 5.40 7.09
N GLY A 120 12.95 5.27 6.46
CA GLY A 120 12.77 5.06 5.02
C GLY A 120 12.20 6.29 4.31
N THR A 121 11.06 6.11 3.66
CA THR A 121 10.45 7.10 2.75
C THR A 121 9.30 7.87 3.40
N VAL A 122 9.22 9.17 3.10
CA VAL A 122 8.05 10.02 3.36
C VAL A 122 7.34 10.33 2.03
N THR A 123 6.02 10.13 1.99
CA THR A 123 5.16 10.45 0.84
C THR A 123 4.12 11.50 1.23
N VAL A 124 4.11 12.66 0.56
CA VAL A 124 3.15 13.76 0.81
C VAL A 124 2.23 13.94 -0.40
N SER A 125 0.99 13.47 -0.32
CA SER A 125 -0.03 13.67 -1.37
C SER A 125 -0.39 15.15 -1.57
N GLU A 126 -0.94 15.50 -2.74
CA GLU A 126 -1.24 16.90 -3.12
C GLU A 126 -2.18 17.65 -2.15
N ASP A 127 -3.17 16.95 -1.59
CA ASP A 127 -4.13 17.50 -0.61
C ASP A 127 -3.54 17.65 0.81
N SER A 128 -2.32 17.16 1.04
CA SER A 128 -1.72 17.12 2.38
C SER A 128 -0.90 18.37 2.70
N GLN A 129 -0.94 18.78 3.98
CA GLN A 129 -0.23 19.94 4.50
C GLN A 129 0.55 19.56 5.76
N VAL A 130 1.86 19.79 5.77
CA VAL A 130 2.74 19.49 6.92
C VAL A 130 3.31 20.79 7.48
N THR A 131 3.30 20.94 8.81
CA THR A 131 3.93 22.06 9.53
C THR A 131 4.81 21.53 10.65
N GLY A 132 6.12 21.69 10.53
CA GLY A 132 7.12 21.06 11.39
C GLY A 132 8.27 20.45 10.60
N ASN A 133 9.26 19.91 11.29
CA ASN A 133 10.51 19.47 10.66
C ASN A 133 10.41 18.03 10.17
N ILE A 134 11.02 17.72 9.01
CA ILE A 134 10.98 16.38 8.42
C ILE A 134 12.41 15.81 8.29
N ASN A 135 12.70 14.77 9.06
CA ASN A 135 13.94 14.00 8.98
C ASN A 135 13.62 12.67 8.28
N ALA A 136 14.21 12.41 7.11
CA ALA A 136 13.96 11.18 6.36
C ALA A 136 15.18 10.67 5.58
N LYS A 137 15.05 9.48 4.99
CA LYS A 137 15.98 9.02 3.95
C LYS A 137 15.55 9.52 2.57
N GLU A 138 14.33 9.21 2.15
CA GLU A 138 13.79 9.62 0.85
C GLU A 138 12.51 10.43 1.05
N LEU A 139 12.25 11.43 0.19
CA LEU A 139 11.04 12.24 0.21
C LEU A 139 10.42 12.31 -1.19
N LEU A 140 9.14 11.95 -1.29
CA LEU A 140 8.27 12.26 -2.42
C LEU A 140 7.20 13.26 -1.95
N CYS A 141 7.13 14.43 -2.57
CA CYS A 141 6.20 15.48 -2.17
C CYS A 141 5.43 16.05 -3.37
N ALA A 142 4.11 15.92 -3.34
CA ALA A 142 3.16 16.63 -4.20
C ALA A 142 2.35 17.69 -3.44
N GLY A 143 2.27 17.60 -2.10
CA GLY A 143 1.55 18.54 -1.23
C GLY A 143 2.37 19.73 -0.75
N LYS A 144 1.96 20.30 0.39
CA LYS A 144 2.60 21.48 0.99
C LYS A 144 3.37 21.12 2.26
N VAL A 145 4.57 21.66 2.42
CA VAL A 145 5.38 21.52 3.64
C VAL A 145 5.90 22.90 4.07
N ASN A 146 5.75 23.19 5.37
CA ASN A 146 6.24 24.42 6.00
C ASN A 146 7.08 24.09 7.24
N GLY A 147 8.40 24.27 7.17
CA GLY A 147 9.36 23.81 8.17
C GLY A 147 10.66 23.33 7.50
N ASP A 148 11.63 22.91 8.30
CA ASP A 148 12.94 22.48 7.79
C ASP A 148 12.99 20.97 7.51
N LEU A 149 13.56 20.59 6.37
CA LEU A 149 13.65 19.21 5.90
C LEU A 149 15.11 18.77 5.80
N GLU A 150 15.47 17.65 6.44
CA GLU A 150 16.75 16.96 6.25
C GLU A 150 16.53 15.55 5.69
N ILE A 151 16.82 15.40 4.41
CA ILE A 151 16.51 14.22 3.59
C ILE A 151 17.82 13.60 3.08
N THR A 152 18.35 12.64 3.82
CA THR A 152 19.73 12.13 3.62
C THR A 152 20.00 11.46 2.26
N GLY A 153 18.97 10.98 1.57
CA GLY A 153 18.99 10.43 0.22
C GLY A 153 18.41 11.41 -0.81
N GLY A 154 17.39 10.99 -1.55
CA GLY A 154 16.74 11.78 -2.60
C GLY A 154 15.47 12.51 -2.15
N THR A 155 15.30 13.72 -2.66
CA THR A 155 14.03 14.46 -2.63
C THR A 155 13.46 14.58 -4.05
N THR A 156 12.21 14.20 -4.24
CA THR A 156 11.45 14.42 -5.47
C THR A 156 10.25 15.31 -5.20
N LEU A 157 10.16 16.44 -5.90
CA LEU A 157 9.04 17.38 -5.82
C LEU A 157 8.17 17.28 -7.10
N GLU A 158 6.90 16.96 -6.94
CA GLU A 158 5.92 16.80 -8.04
C GLU A 158 5.25 18.14 -8.42
N GLU A 159 4.44 18.16 -9.48
CA GLU A 159 3.88 19.38 -10.10
C GLU A 159 3.20 20.36 -9.12
N LYS A 160 2.55 19.86 -8.06
CA LYS A 160 1.82 20.68 -7.07
C LYS A 160 2.62 21.01 -5.80
N ALA A 161 3.86 20.53 -5.68
CA ALA A 161 4.65 20.63 -4.46
C ALA A 161 4.89 22.09 -4.04
N GLN A 162 4.69 22.40 -2.76
CA GLN A 162 4.98 23.73 -2.19
C GLN A 162 5.80 23.59 -0.91
N ILE A 163 7.11 23.84 -1.01
CA ILE A 163 8.05 23.81 0.12
C ILE A 163 8.31 25.23 0.62
N SER A 164 8.25 25.44 1.94
CA SER A 164 8.50 26.71 2.63
C SER A 164 9.39 26.47 3.86
N GLY A 165 10.65 26.89 3.81
CA GLY A 165 11.67 26.55 4.81
C GLY A 165 12.99 26.10 4.19
N GLY A 166 13.92 25.60 5.00
CA GLY A 166 15.17 25.01 4.54
C GLY A 166 14.98 23.58 4.04
N LEU A 167 15.55 23.26 2.88
CA LEU A 167 15.63 21.89 2.36
C LEU A 167 17.09 21.46 2.23
N VAL A 168 17.50 20.53 3.07
CA VAL A 168 18.80 19.87 3.05
C VAL A 168 18.61 18.46 2.46
N THR A 169 19.25 18.13 1.34
CA THR A 169 19.09 16.80 0.73
C THR A 169 20.33 16.26 0.00
N GLY A 170 20.44 14.94 -0.17
CA GLY A 170 21.55 14.31 -0.88
C GLY A 170 21.46 14.45 -2.42
N THR A 171 20.26 14.36 -2.97
CA THR A 171 19.93 14.66 -4.38
C THR A 171 18.53 15.27 -4.49
N LEU A 172 18.31 16.15 -5.48
CA LEU A 172 17.02 16.85 -5.67
C LEU A 172 16.53 16.71 -7.12
N ALA A 173 15.31 16.19 -7.28
CA ALA A 173 14.56 16.17 -8.53
C ALA A 173 13.31 17.07 -8.38
N VAL A 174 13.03 17.90 -9.41
CA VAL A 174 11.95 18.88 -9.38
C VAL A 174 11.14 18.80 -10.68
N VAL A 175 9.86 18.48 -10.57
CA VAL A 175 8.90 18.50 -11.68
C VAL A 175 8.44 19.93 -11.96
N LYS A 176 8.17 20.24 -13.23
CA LYS A 176 7.59 21.53 -13.64
C LYS A 176 6.30 21.80 -12.84
N GLY A 177 6.22 22.96 -12.20
CA GLY A 177 5.09 23.39 -11.38
C GLY A 177 5.41 23.50 -9.89
N ALA A 178 6.33 22.68 -9.39
CA ALA A 178 6.80 22.71 -8.01
C ALA A 178 7.36 24.09 -7.62
N VAL A 179 7.09 24.52 -6.38
CA VAL A 179 7.50 25.81 -5.81
C VAL A 179 8.30 25.58 -4.53
N ILE A 180 9.51 26.13 -4.47
CA ILE A 180 10.35 26.17 -3.26
C ILE A 180 10.50 27.63 -2.80
N ARG A 181 10.33 27.86 -1.49
CA ARG A 181 10.46 29.18 -0.84
C ARG A 181 11.38 29.07 0.37
N GLY A 182 12.68 29.15 0.15
CA GLY A 182 13.69 29.10 1.21
C GLY A 182 15.07 28.74 0.68
N GLY A 183 15.96 28.33 1.58
CA GLY A 183 17.29 27.84 1.23
C GLY A 183 17.26 26.36 0.83
N VAL A 184 18.06 25.99 -0.17
CA VAL A 184 18.28 24.59 -0.55
C VAL A 184 19.78 24.28 -0.47
N GLU A 185 20.15 23.29 0.33
CA GLU A 185 21.51 22.75 0.41
C GLU A 185 21.51 21.31 -0.13
N ILE A 186 22.35 21.05 -1.13
CA ILE A 186 22.51 19.70 -1.68
C ILE A 186 23.82 19.12 -1.14
N LYS A 187 23.72 18.27 -0.10
CA LYS A 187 24.83 17.53 0.52
C LYS A 187 25.25 16.38 -0.41
N ALA A 188 25.99 16.74 -1.46
CA ALA A 188 26.28 15.91 -2.64
C ALA A 188 26.55 14.43 -2.33
N PHE A 189 25.65 13.56 -2.80
CA PHE A 189 25.75 12.11 -2.64
C PHE A 189 27.00 11.54 -3.33
N SER A 190 27.99 11.11 -2.54
CA SER A 190 29.29 10.61 -3.05
C SER A 190 29.26 9.17 -3.57
N GLY A 191 28.07 8.62 -3.88
CA GLY A 191 27.93 7.31 -4.48
C GLY A 191 28.22 7.34 -5.98
N THR A 192 29.08 6.44 -6.46
CA THR A 192 29.47 6.37 -7.87
C THR A 192 28.28 6.01 -8.77
N ALA A 193 27.75 7.02 -9.49
CA ALA A 193 26.76 6.81 -10.52
C ALA A 193 27.36 5.89 -11.62
N LYS A 194 26.93 4.64 -11.65
CA LYS A 194 27.35 3.66 -12.65
C LYS A 194 26.74 4.03 -14.00
N GLN A 195 27.45 4.85 -14.77
CA GLN A 195 27.06 5.24 -16.12
C GLN A 195 26.94 3.99 -17.00
N GLU A 196 25.73 3.67 -17.43
CA GLU A 196 25.53 2.79 -18.57
C GLU A 196 26.01 3.52 -19.84
N PRO A 197 26.90 2.92 -20.64
CA PRO A 197 27.50 3.61 -21.79
C PRO A 197 26.45 3.87 -22.86
N LYS A 198 26.28 5.14 -23.23
CA LYS A 198 25.42 5.54 -24.36
C LYS A 198 25.90 4.83 -25.63
N GLN A 199 25.00 4.10 -26.28
CA GLN A 199 25.29 3.51 -27.59
C GLN A 199 25.52 4.63 -28.62
N GLU A 200 26.68 4.59 -29.27
CA GLU A 200 27.08 5.56 -30.27
C GLU A 200 26.28 5.34 -31.56
N HIS A 201 25.44 6.31 -31.92
CA HIS A 201 24.55 6.21 -33.08
C HIS A 201 25.35 6.47 -34.37
N LYS A 202 26.01 5.43 -34.86
CA LYS A 202 26.87 5.45 -36.05
C LYS A 202 26.08 5.90 -37.28
N GLN A 203 26.24 7.16 -37.65
CA GLN A 203 25.60 7.76 -38.82
C GLN A 203 26.10 7.10 -40.12
N GLU A 204 25.19 6.78 -41.02
CA GLU A 204 25.53 6.35 -42.38
C GLU A 204 26.15 7.51 -43.17
N PRO A 205 27.22 7.28 -43.97
CA PRO A 205 27.76 8.32 -44.83
C PRO A 205 26.76 8.73 -45.91
N LYS A 206 26.34 10.00 -45.91
CA LYS A 206 25.62 10.59 -47.05
C LYS A 206 26.47 10.46 -48.31
N GLN A 207 25.92 9.84 -49.35
CA GLN A 207 26.50 9.90 -50.69
C GLN A 207 26.33 11.31 -51.27
N GLU A 208 27.39 11.84 -51.86
CA GLU A 208 27.45 13.18 -52.46
C GLU A 208 27.28 13.06 -53.98
N PRO A 209 26.15 13.49 -54.59
CA PRO A 209 25.93 13.40 -56.03
C PRO A 209 26.65 14.54 -56.76
N LYS A 210 27.81 14.26 -57.36
CA LYS A 210 28.54 15.26 -58.17
C LYS A 210 27.96 15.43 -59.57
N GLN A 211 27.14 16.46 -59.71
CA GLN A 211 26.87 17.22 -60.94
C GLN A 211 27.24 18.69 -60.66
N GLU A 212 27.81 19.50 -61.56
CA GLU A 212 28.46 19.23 -62.86
C GLU A 212 29.83 19.99 -62.87
N HIS A 213 30.40 20.72 -63.85
CA HIS A 213 30.05 21.11 -65.24
C HIS A 213 31.34 21.17 -66.09
N LYS A 214 31.18 21.40 -67.40
CA LYS A 214 32.23 21.58 -68.43
C LYS A 214 33.32 22.60 -68.08
N ALA A 215 34.52 22.40 -68.63
CA ALA A 215 35.20 23.42 -69.44
C ALA A 215 36.33 22.82 -70.32
N ASN A 216 36.48 23.40 -71.51
CA ASN A 216 37.64 23.32 -72.43
C ASN A 216 37.99 21.95 -73.05
#